data_AF-A0A9D6E6R7-F1
#
_entry.id   AF-A0A9D6E6R7-F1
#
_cell.length_a   1.000
_cell.length_b   1.000
_cell.length_c   1.000
_cell.angle_alpha   90.00
_cell.angle_beta   90.00
_cell.angle_gamma   90.00
#
_symmetry.space_group_name_H-M   'P 1'
#
loop_
_entity.id
_entity.type
_entity.pdbx_description
1 polymer ?
#
loop_
_entity_poly.entity_id
_entity_poly.type
_entity_poly.pdbx_seq_one_letter_code
_entity_poly.pdbx_strand_id
1 'polypeptide(L)'
;MTPVRIAAGQGFWGDWLEAPIRQVEAGPIDYLMMDYLAEVTMSILQKQHSRDARLGYARDFPPLMERLLPRLVKRGIRVISNAGGVNPQACADAVVAAARKLGLAGKVRVGVVSGDDLLPRLDHLIARGHALKNLDSGRPLTDVRPRVGSANAYLGAWPVVEALRQGATMVITGRVTDTGLTLAPMIHEFGWGEADWDRLAAGTVAGHIIECGAQCSGGNCLVDWERIPGLEDPGYPIIEAEPDGSFTVTKHPGTGGRVSVATVTEQLLYEMGDPQAYITPDCIADFTTIQLRQQGRDRVRVNGIRGAPATESLKVSVSYFYGYKAIGTLVYVWPDAFAKAKRADRILRGRLKRLGLTFEEILTEYVGVDATHGRLAGPSHPDLAEVEWRVGVRSRDLGAVERFTREIAPLVLNGPPSVTGFAGGRPKVEEIVAYWPALIPKAEVRPVVEVLEA
;
A
#
# COMPACT_ATOMS: atom_id res chain seq x y z
N MET A 1 27.75 20.10 -0.93
CA MET A 1 26.55 20.05 -1.80
C MET A 1 25.32 20.28 -0.93
N THR A 2 24.27 20.89 -1.46
CA THR A 2 22.98 21.00 -0.76
C THR A 2 22.33 19.62 -0.71
N PRO A 3 21.74 19.20 0.43
CA PRO A 3 21.02 17.92 0.50
C PRO A 3 19.80 17.93 -0.44
N VAL A 4 19.45 16.75 -0.95
CA VAL A 4 18.25 16.54 -1.77
C VAL A 4 17.07 16.28 -0.86
N ARG A 5 15.96 17.01 -1.05
CA ARG A 5 14.75 16.93 -0.22
C ARG A 5 13.67 16.13 -0.93
N ILE A 6 13.34 14.98 -0.37
CA ILE A 6 12.33 14.06 -0.92
C ILE A 6 11.19 13.98 0.09
N ALA A 7 10.02 14.47 -0.31
CA ALA A 7 8.84 14.52 0.55
C ALA A 7 7.87 13.41 0.19
N ALA A 8 7.32 12.74 1.21
CA ALA A 8 6.20 11.83 1.04
C ALA A 8 4.90 12.63 0.87
N GLY A 9 4.12 12.32 -0.17
CA GLY A 9 2.82 12.93 -0.43
C GLY A 9 1.64 12.00 -0.19
N GLN A 10 1.82 10.68 -0.35
CA GLN A 10 0.78 9.65 -0.19
C GLN A 10 1.44 8.35 0.24
N GLY A 11 0.77 7.58 1.12
CA GLY A 11 1.19 6.24 1.51
C GLY A 11 0.39 5.09 0.88
N PHE A 12 -0.78 5.35 0.30
CA PHE A 12 -1.59 4.37 -0.44
C PHE A 12 -2.74 5.08 -1.19
N TRP A 13 -3.43 4.37 -2.09
CA TRP A 13 -4.63 4.91 -2.71
C TRP A 13 -5.81 5.01 -1.73
N GLY A 14 -6.17 6.25 -1.39
CA GLY A 14 -7.19 6.57 -0.38
C GLY A 14 -6.63 7.24 0.87
N ASP A 15 -5.34 7.55 0.88
CA ASP A 15 -4.70 8.38 1.91
C ASP A 15 -5.17 9.86 1.84
N TRP A 16 -4.65 10.70 2.73
CA TRP A 16 -5.11 12.08 2.87
C TRP A 16 -4.76 12.94 1.65
N LEU A 17 -5.76 13.29 0.85
CA LEU A 17 -5.62 14.04 -0.41
C LEU A 17 -5.00 15.44 -0.27
N GLU A 18 -5.01 16.04 0.92
CA GLU A 18 -4.41 17.36 1.15
C GLU A 18 -2.92 17.28 1.52
N ALA A 19 -2.38 16.11 1.88
CA ALA A 19 -0.97 15.96 2.23
C ALA A 19 -0.01 16.39 1.10
N PRO A 20 -0.19 15.96 -0.18
CA PRO A 20 0.67 16.40 -1.29
C PRO A 20 0.67 17.92 -1.48
N ILE A 21 -0.48 18.56 -1.25
CA ILE A 21 -0.67 20.00 -1.42
C ILE A 21 0.08 20.74 -0.33
N ARG A 22 -0.08 20.31 0.92
CA ARG A 22 0.64 20.86 2.07
C ARG A 22 2.15 20.71 1.92
N GLN A 23 2.65 19.56 1.45
CA GLN A 23 4.08 19.36 1.18
C GLN A 23 4.63 20.34 0.14
N VAL A 24 3.87 20.58 -0.95
CA VAL A 24 4.29 21.53 -1.99
C VAL A 24 4.22 22.98 -1.51
N GLU A 25 3.31 23.32 -0.59
CA GLU A 25 3.10 24.69 -0.12
C GLU A 25 4.01 25.10 1.05
N ALA A 26 4.17 24.21 2.04
CA ALA A 26 4.67 24.54 3.38
C ALA A 26 6.18 24.79 3.47
N GLY A 27 6.96 24.36 2.49
CA GLY A 27 8.39 24.63 2.48
C GLY A 27 9.11 24.13 1.24
N PRO A 28 10.46 24.16 1.26
CA PRO A 28 11.28 23.67 0.17
C PRO A 28 11.31 22.14 0.16
N ILE A 29 11.00 21.56 -0.99
CA ILE A 29 11.21 20.15 -1.35
C ILE A 29 11.73 20.13 -2.78
N ASP A 30 12.49 19.10 -3.15
CA ASP A 30 13.01 18.94 -4.52
C ASP A 30 12.19 17.88 -5.28
N TYR A 31 11.76 16.85 -4.56
CA TYR A 31 10.94 15.75 -5.05
C TYR A 31 9.72 15.53 -4.17
N LEU A 32 8.59 15.24 -4.81
CA LEU A 32 7.38 14.72 -4.19
C LEU A 32 7.17 13.27 -4.65
N MET A 33 7.39 12.33 -3.73
CA MET A 33 7.08 10.92 -3.90
C MET A 33 5.63 10.66 -3.49
N MET A 34 4.90 9.87 -4.27
CA MET A 34 3.53 9.46 -3.94
C MET A 34 3.29 7.99 -4.27
N ASP A 35 3.06 7.19 -3.23
CA ASP A 35 2.68 5.79 -3.38
C ASP A 35 1.14 5.63 -3.36
N TYR A 36 0.63 4.89 -4.34
CA TYR A 36 -0.79 4.57 -4.51
C TYR A 36 -1.06 3.06 -4.44
N LEU A 37 -0.05 2.22 -4.60
CA LEU A 37 -0.27 0.82 -4.95
C LEU A 37 0.00 -0.11 -3.78
N ALA A 38 -1.03 -0.83 -3.35
CA ALA A 38 -0.92 -2.07 -2.58
C ALA A 38 -1.28 -3.28 -3.47
N GLU A 39 -1.00 -4.50 -3.00
CA GLU A 39 -1.38 -5.76 -3.67
C GLU A 39 -2.87 -5.79 -4.05
N VAL A 40 -3.73 -5.34 -3.13
CA VAL A 40 -5.18 -5.28 -3.34
C VAL A 40 -5.55 -4.24 -4.41
N THR A 41 -4.88 -3.09 -4.42
CA THR A 41 -5.13 -2.00 -5.36
C THR A 41 -4.97 -2.46 -6.80
N MET A 42 -3.92 -3.25 -7.09
CA MET A 42 -3.66 -3.78 -8.43
C MET A 42 -4.85 -4.56 -8.99
N SER A 43 -5.51 -5.37 -8.15
CA SER A 43 -6.68 -6.13 -8.58
C SER A 43 -7.90 -5.27 -8.88
N ILE A 44 -8.09 -4.19 -8.11
CA ILE A 44 -9.17 -3.22 -8.31
C ILE A 44 -8.94 -2.48 -9.63
N LEU A 45 -7.72 -2.00 -9.87
CA LEU A 45 -7.35 -1.30 -11.09
C LEU A 45 -7.46 -2.20 -12.32
N GLN A 46 -7.04 -3.46 -12.22
CA GLN A 46 -7.23 -4.43 -13.28
C GLN A 46 -8.71 -4.68 -13.60
N LYS A 47 -9.57 -4.77 -12.57
CA LYS A 47 -11.02 -4.89 -12.77
C LYS A 47 -11.60 -3.66 -13.46
N GLN A 48 -11.12 -2.46 -13.14
CA GLN A 48 -11.51 -1.24 -13.86
C GLN A 48 -11.07 -1.28 -15.33
N HIS A 49 -9.81 -1.63 -15.59
CA HIS A 49 -9.26 -1.73 -16.94
C HIS A 49 -10.00 -2.78 -17.80
N SER A 50 -10.36 -3.93 -17.21
CA SER A 50 -11.14 -4.98 -17.91
C SER A 50 -12.54 -4.52 -18.34
N ARG A 51 -13.10 -3.51 -17.66
CA ARG A 51 -14.42 -2.92 -17.97
C ARG A 51 -14.31 -1.76 -18.95
N ASP A 52 -13.22 -1.00 -18.87
CA ASP A 52 -12.91 0.12 -19.76
C ASP A 52 -11.39 0.23 -19.92
N ALA A 53 -10.91 -0.02 -21.14
CA ALA A 53 -9.47 -0.02 -21.47
C ALA A 53 -8.78 1.35 -21.24
N ARG A 54 -9.54 2.42 -21.02
CA ARG A 54 -9.00 3.75 -20.68
C ARG A 54 -8.72 3.92 -19.18
N LEU A 55 -9.16 2.98 -18.34
CA LEU A 55 -8.95 2.99 -16.90
C LEU A 55 -7.80 2.06 -16.50
N GLY A 56 -7.62 1.80 -15.20
CA GLY A 56 -6.51 0.98 -14.68
C GLY A 56 -5.44 1.76 -13.92
N TYR A 57 -5.70 3.02 -13.60
CA TYR A 57 -4.85 3.89 -12.81
C TYR A 57 -5.67 4.59 -11.69
N ALA A 58 -4.99 5.20 -10.72
CA ALA A 58 -5.63 5.92 -9.62
C ALA A 58 -6.33 7.20 -10.15
N ARG A 59 -7.68 7.17 -10.21
CA ARG A 59 -8.48 8.18 -10.92
C ARG A 59 -8.50 9.57 -10.27
N ASP A 60 -8.11 9.65 -9.01
CA ASP A 60 -7.91 10.88 -8.24
C ASP A 60 -6.56 11.55 -8.49
N PHE A 61 -5.58 10.83 -9.06
CA PHE A 61 -4.27 11.38 -9.36
C PHE A 61 -4.28 12.52 -10.40
N PRO A 62 -4.92 12.41 -11.59
CA PRO A 62 -4.93 13.53 -12.53
C PRO A 62 -5.63 14.80 -12.00
N PRO A 63 -6.78 14.74 -11.32
CA PRO A 63 -7.37 15.91 -10.64
C PRO A 63 -6.44 16.54 -9.59
N LEU A 64 -5.70 15.74 -8.82
CA LEU A 64 -4.70 16.24 -7.89
C LEU A 64 -3.56 16.95 -8.63
N MET A 65 -3.07 16.38 -9.74
CA MET A 65 -2.04 17.01 -10.57
C MET A 65 -2.54 18.33 -11.16
N GLU A 66 -3.78 18.41 -11.63
CA GLU A 66 -4.36 19.68 -12.10
C GLU A 66 -4.28 20.79 -11.04
N ARG A 67 -4.48 20.46 -9.75
CA ARG A 67 -4.31 21.41 -8.63
C ARG A 67 -2.85 21.80 -8.39
N LEU A 68 -1.91 20.87 -8.55
CA LEU A 68 -0.52 21.03 -8.13
C LEU A 68 0.41 21.57 -9.22
N LEU A 69 0.18 21.22 -10.49
CA LEU A 69 1.08 21.49 -11.61
C LEU A 69 1.57 22.95 -11.70
N PRO A 70 0.73 23.99 -11.52
CA PRO A 70 1.20 25.37 -11.58
C PRO A 70 2.28 25.68 -10.54
N ARG A 71 2.17 25.09 -9.35
CA ARG A 71 3.12 25.28 -8.24
C ARG A 71 4.37 24.42 -8.39
N LEU A 72 4.20 23.17 -8.83
CA LEU A 72 5.30 22.26 -9.13
C LEU A 72 6.25 22.90 -10.16
N VAL A 73 5.69 23.39 -11.28
CA VAL A 73 6.47 24.07 -12.34
C VAL A 73 7.14 25.34 -11.81
N LYS A 74 6.40 26.18 -11.07
CA LYS A 74 6.95 27.44 -10.51
C LYS A 74 8.11 27.19 -9.56
N ARG A 75 8.06 26.13 -8.76
CA ARG A 75 9.07 25.79 -7.74
C ARG A 75 10.14 24.81 -8.24
N GLY A 76 9.98 24.25 -9.43
CA GLY A 76 10.90 23.24 -9.97
C GLY A 76 10.85 21.89 -9.23
N ILE A 77 9.71 21.56 -8.61
CA ILE A 77 9.54 20.31 -7.85
C ILE A 77 9.21 19.19 -8.83
N ARG A 78 9.96 18.07 -8.74
CA ARG A 78 9.69 16.86 -9.52
C ARG A 78 8.73 15.94 -8.79
N VAL A 79 7.93 15.18 -9.53
CA VAL A 79 6.97 14.22 -8.98
C VAL A 79 7.31 12.81 -9.42
N ILE A 80 7.24 11.84 -8.51
CA ILE A 80 7.42 10.42 -8.81
C ILE A 80 6.27 9.64 -8.17
N SER A 81 5.53 8.87 -8.96
CA SER A 81 4.39 8.12 -8.47
C SER A 81 4.15 6.82 -9.22
N ASN A 82 3.63 5.82 -8.51
CA ASN A 82 3.12 4.58 -9.09
C ASN A 82 1.59 4.61 -9.29
N ALA A 83 0.97 5.80 -9.27
CA ALA A 83 -0.45 6.00 -9.55
C ALA A 83 -0.93 5.43 -10.90
N GLY A 84 -0.01 5.12 -11.82
CA GLY A 84 -0.30 4.52 -13.12
C GLY A 84 -0.88 3.10 -13.03
N GLY A 85 -0.61 2.37 -11.96
CA GLY A 85 -1.22 1.06 -11.70
C GLY A 85 -0.98 0.06 -12.83
N VAL A 86 -2.06 -0.44 -13.45
CA VAL A 86 -1.98 -1.35 -14.60
C VAL A 86 -2.07 -0.63 -15.95
N ASN A 87 -2.27 0.69 -15.96
CA ASN A 87 -2.35 1.50 -17.17
C ASN A 87 -1.62 2.85 -17.00
N PRO A 88 -0.28 2.82 -16.83
CA PRO A 88 0.50 4.03 -16.61
C PRO A 88 0.44 5.00 -17.80
N GLN A 89 0.25 4.50 -19.02
CA GLN A 89 0.10 5.34 -20.21
C GLN A 89 -1.17 6.20 -20.14
N ALA A 90 -2.34 5.61 -19.88
CA ALA A 90 -3.58 6.39 -19.79
C ALA A 90 -3.56 7.40 -18.63
N CYS A 91 -2.88 7.07 -17.53
CA CYS A 91 -2.65 8.01 -16.44
C CYS A 91 -1.81 9.21 -16.90
N ALA A 92 -0.73 8.96 -17.63
CA ALA A 92 0.14 9.99 -18.17
C ALA A 92 -0.57 10.88 -19.19
N ASP A 93 -1.36 10.30 -20.10
CA ASP A 93 -2.16 11.04 -21.07
C ASP A 93 -3.16 11.98 -20.38
N ALA A 94 -3.79 11.54 -19.28
CA ALA A 94 -4.70 12.36 -18.49
C ALA A 94 -3.98 13.54 -17.81
N VAL A 95 -2.76 13.32 -17.31
CA VAL A 95 -1.95 14.39 -16.72
C VAL A 95 -1.44 15.37 -17.78
N VAL A 96 -1.01 14.89 -18.95
CA VAL A 96 -0.63 15.73 -20.10
C VAL A 96 -1.81 16.60 -20.52
N ALA A 97 -3.01 16.04 -20.60
CA ALA A 97 -4.22 16.81 -20.91
C ALA A 97 -4.49 17.90 -19.86
N ALA A 98 -4.31 17.60 -18.57
CA ALA A 98 -4.44 18.59 -17.49
C ALA A 98 -3.38 19.71 -17.62
N ALA A 99 -2.13 19.38 -17.92
CA ALA A 99 -1.06 20.35 -18.13
C ALA A 99 -1.35 21.29 -19.33
N ARG A 100 -1.85 20.74 -20.45
CA ARG A 100 -2.28 21.52 -21.63
C ARG A 100 -3.41 22.48 -21.28
N LYS A 101 -4.42 22.01 -20.56
CA LYS A 101 -5.57 22.83 -20.09
C LYS A 101 -5.12 24.02 -19.24
N LEU A 102 -4.05 23.86 -18.45
CA LEU A 102 -3.48 24.91 -17.60
C LEU A 102 -2.49 25.84 -18.31
N GLY A 103 -2.25 25.67 -19.62
CA GLY A 103 -1.26 26.44 -20.37
C GLY A 103 0.18 26.14 -19.97
N LEU A 104 0.45 24.93 -19.47
CA LEU A 104 1.77 24.45 -19.05
C LEU A 104 2.43 23.53 -20.08
N ALA A 105 1.92 23.50 -21.32
CA ALA A 105 2.54 22.78 -22.43
C ALA A 105 4.02 23.20 -22.61
N GLY A 106 4.89 22.22 -22.89
CA GLY A 106 6.34 22.37 -22.98
C GLY A 106 7.08 22.59 -21.64
N LYS A 107 6.36 22.78 -20.52
CA LYS A 107 6.96 22.93 -19.17
C LYS A 107 6.90 21.65 -18.34
N VAL A 108 6.11 20.68 -18.77
CA VAL A 108 5.92 19.40 -18.09
C VAL A 108 6.35 18.28 -19.03
N ARG A 109 7.31 17.46 -18.58
CA ARG A 109 7.73 16.24 -19.24
C ARG A 109 7.35 15.05 -18.38
N VAL A 110 6.53 14.16 -18.90
CA VAL A 110 5.99 13.01 -18.18
C VAL A 110 6.71 11.74 -18.64
N GLY A 111 7.57 11.20 -17.79
CA GLY A 111 8.15 9.88 -17.96
C GLY A 111 7.15 8.80 -17.56
N VAL A 112 6.99 7.78 -18.40
CA VAL A 112 6.11 6.63 -18.18
C VAL A 112 6.97 5.40 -18.04
N VAL A 113 6.86 4.71 -16.90
CA VAL A 113 7.53 3.42 -16.66
C VAL A 113 6.51 2.30 -16.70
N SER A 114 6.74 1.34 -17.59
CA SER A 114 5.91 0.13 -17.74
C SER A 114 6.79 -1.11 -17.92
N GLY A 115 6.19 -2.25 -18.28
CA GLY A 115 6.87 -3.54 -18.45
C GLY A 115 6.82 -4.45 -17.23
N ASP A 116 6.12 -4.03 -16.18
CA ASP A 116 5.82 -4.84 -15.00
C ASP A 116 4.70 -5.85 -15.23
N ASP A 117 3.73 -5.55 -16.11
CA ASP A 117 2.60 -6.45 -16.41
C ASP A 117 3.04 -7.70 -17.19
N LEU A 118 2.99 -8.84 -16.52
CA LEU A 118 3.30 -10.15 -17.06
C LEU A 118 2.06 -10.90 -17.55
N LEU A 119 0.85 -10.42 -17.26
CA LEU A 119 -0.40 -11.11 -17.57
C LEU A 119 -0.50 -11.50 -19.06
N PRO A 120 -0.18 -10.62 -20.04
CA PRO A 120 -0.31 -10.97 -21.46
C PRO A 120 0.62 -12.10 -21.92
N ARG A 121 1.73 -12.33 -21.19
CA ARG A 121 2.75 -13.34 -21.53
C ARG A 121 2.89 -14.43 -20.49
N LEU A 122 1.95 -14.52 -19.54
CA LEU A 122 2.01 -15.42 -18.40
C LEU A 122 2.06 -16.90 -18.82
N ASP A 123 1.24 -17.28 -19.80
CA ASP A 123 1.21 -18.66 -20.31
C ASP A 123 2.51 -19.05 -21.01
N HIS A 124 3.11 -18.11 -21.75
CA HIS A 124 4.42 -18.31 -22.38
C HIS A 124 5.54 -18.48 -21.34
N LEU A 125 5.52 -17.69 -20.26
CA LEU A 125 6.48 -17.84 -19.15
C LEU A 125 6.35 -19.22 -18.49
N ILE A 126 5.12 -19.66 -18.22
CA ILE A 126 4.87 -21.00 -17.66
C ILE A 126 5.37 -22.10 -18.61
N ALA A 127 5.08 -21.98 -19.91
CA ALA A 127 5.52 -22.94 -20.93
C ALA A 127 7.05 -23.03 -21.04
N ARG A 128 7.78 -21.94 -20.76
CA ARG A 128 9.26 -21.90 -20.71
C ARG A 128 9.85 -22.47 -19.40
N GLY A 129 9.03 -22.99 -18.50
CA GLY A 129 9.46 -23.65 -17.26
C GLY A 129 9.41 -22.74 -16.03
N HIS A 130 8.94 -21.50 -16.14
CA HIS A 130 8.75 -20.63 -14.98
C HIS A 130 7.44 -20.98 -14.26
N ALA A 131 7.52 -21.89 -13.31
CA ALA A 131 6.34 -22.37 -12.57
C ALA A 131 5.66 -21.31 -11.69
N LEU A 132 6.32 -20.15 -11.44
CA LEU A 132 5.84 -19.06 -10.60
C LEU A 132 5.27 -19.58 -9.27
N LYS A 133 6.08 -20.42 -8.60
CA LYS A 133 5.65 -21.10 -7.38
C LYS A 133 5.25 -20.08 -6.31
N ASN A 134 4.15 -20.36 -5.64
CA ASN A 134 3.71 -19.58 -4.49
C ASN A 134 4.79 -19.64 -3.40
N LEU A 135 5.22 -18.49 -2.89
CA LEU A 135 6.29 -18.41 -1.89
C LEU A 135 5.93 -19.09 -0.56
N ASP A 136 4.66 -19.11 -0.18
CA ASP A 136 4.21 -19.66 1.09
C ASP A 136 3.96 -21.17 1.04
N SER A 137 3.43 -21.67 -0.07
CA SER A 137 2.97 -23.07 -0.22
C SER A 137 3.79 -23.91 -1.18
N GLY A 138 4.67 -23.30 -1.99
CA GLY A 138 5.48 -23.99 -3.01
C GLY A 138 4.69 -24.54 -4.21
N ARG A 139 3.37 -24.37 -4.24
CA ARG A 139 2.48 -24.85 -5.32
C ARG A 139 2.71 -24.07 -6.61
N PRO A 140 2.52 -24.67 -7.80
CA PRO A 140 2.71 -23.99 -9.08
C PRO A 140 1.50 -23.11 -9.45
N LEU A 141 1.73 -22.03 -10.19
CA LEU A 141 0.67 -21.09 -10.57
C LEU A 141 -0.41 -21.72 -11.46
N THR A 142 -0.09 -22.82 -12.15
CA THR A 142 -1.02 -23.62 -12.95
C THR A 142 -2.25 -24.06 -12.16
N ASP A 143 -2.16 -24.22 -10.84
CA ASP A 143 -3.28 -24.60 -9.96
C ASP A 143 -4.40 -23.55 -9.92
N VAL A 144 -4.07 -22.29 -10.21
CA VAL A 144 -5.01 -21.16 -10.15
C VAL A 144 -5.06 -20.35 -11.44
N ARG A 145 -4.23 -20.69 -12.44
CA ARG A 145 -4.04 -19.93 -13.69
C ARG A 145 -5.36 -19.49 -14.38
N PRO A 146 -6.40 -20.33 -14.53
CA PRO A 146 -7.65 -19.92 -15.17
C PRO A 146 -8.40 -18.77 -14.47
N ARG A 147 -8.05 -18.48 -13.21
CA ARG A 147 -8.69 -17.46 -12.37
C ARG A 147 -7.81 -16.23 -12.14
N VAL A 148 -6.59 -16.22 -12.69
CA VAL A 148 -5.65 -15.10 -12.54
C VAL A 148 -6.19 -13.86 -13.25
N GLY A 149 -6.29 -12.77 -12.51
CA GLY A 149 -6.76 -11.47 -12.99
C GLY A 149 -5.61 -10.51 -13.30
N SER A 150 -4.53 -10.52 -12.51
CA SER A 150 -3.35 -9.66 -12.70
C SER A 150 -2.07 -10.38 -12.31
N ALA A 151 -0.94 -9.98 -12.91
CA ALA A 151 0.39 -10.51 -12.59
C ALA A 151 1.45 -9.43 -12.87
N ASN A 152 1.94 -8.75 -11.83
CA ASN A 152 2.85 -7.61 -11.99
C ASN A 152 4.17 -7.85 -11.25
N ALA A 153 5.29 -7.66 -11.94
CA ALA A 153 6.62 -7.70 -11.34
C ALA A 153 6.91 -6.39 -10.58
N TYR A 154 7.57 -6.49 -9.42
CA TYR A 154 8.05 -5.32 -8.70
C TYR A 154 9.32 -4.79 -9.36
N LEU A 155 9.20 -3.68 -10.11
CA LEU A 155 10.35 -2.98 -10.64
C LEU A 155 11.04 -2.14 -9.55
N GLY A 156 12.35 -1.92 -9.72
CA GLY A 156 13.16 -1.07 -8.83
C GLY A 156 13.24 0.38 -9.28
N ALA A 157 14.22 1.10 -8.73
CA ALA A 157 14.46 2.52 -8.98
C ALA A 157 15.01 2.83 -10.38
N TRP A 158 15.79 1.94 -10.98
CA TRP A 158 16.51 2.20 -12.24
C TRP A 158 15.69 2.72 -13.43
N PRO A 159 14.51 2.16 -13.77
CA PRO A 159 13.69 2.73 -14.84
C PRO A 159 13.12 4.12 -14.50
N VAL A 160 12.92 4.43 -13.22
CA VAL A 160 12.55 5.79 -12.78
C VAL A 160 13.73 6.75 -12.93
N VAL A 161 14.95 6.31 -12.58
CA VAL A 161 16.19 7.07 -12.80
C VAL A 161 16.38 7.37 -14.28
N GLU A 162 16.14 6.41 -15.16
CA GLU A 162 16.22 6.60 -16.61
C GLU A 162 15.23 7.66 -17.10
N ALA A 163 13.98 7.63 -16.63
CA ALA A 163 13.00 8.67 -16.97
C ALA A 163 13.47 10.07 -16.52
N LEU A 164 14.02 10.18 -15.30
CA LEU A 164 14.57 11.44 -14.78
C LEU A 164 15.77 11.93 -15.61
N ARG A 165 16.68 11.03 -16.02
CA ARG A 165 17.83 11.35 -16.88
C ARG A 165 17.42 11.86 -18.25
N GLN A 166 16.29 11.40 -18.78
CA GLN A 166 15.68 11.92 -20.00
C GLN A 166 14.96 13.28 -19.81
N GLY A 167 15.04 13.86 -18.61
CA GLY A 167 14.51 15.18 -18.29
C GLY A 167 13.05 15.18 -17.85
N ALA A 168 12.49 14.04 -17.46
CA ALA A 168 11.14 13.99 -16.90
C ALA A 168 11.03 14.85 -15.63
N THR A 169 10.05 15.74 -15.61
CA THR A 169 9.67 16.50 -14.40
C THR A 169 8.63 15.75 -13.56
N MET A 170 7.98 14.78 -14.17
CA MET A 170 7.05 13.87 -13.51
C MET A 170 7.29 12.46 -14.04
N VAL A 171 7.36 11.48 -13.15
CA VAL A 171 7.45 10.06 -13.52
C VAL A 171 6.22 9.33 -13.00
N ILE A 172 5.49 8.68 -13.90
CA ILE A 172 4.31 7.87 -13.60
C ILE A 172 4.66 6.42 -13.95
N THR A 173 4.50 5.53 -12.99
CA THR A 173 4.93 4.14 -13.12
C THR A 173 3.75 3.18 -12.95
N GLY A 174 3.90 1.97 -13.48
CA GLY A 174 3.13 0.80 -13.07
C GLY A 174 3.59 0.29 -11.70
N ARG A 175 3.81 -1.03 -11.54
CA ARG A 175 4.36 -1.57 -10.28
C ARG A 175 5.87 -1.33 -10.15
N VAL A 176 6.21 -0.25 -9.45
CA VAL A 176 7.53 -0.01 -8.86
C VAL A 176 7.42 -0.13 -7.33
N THR A 177 8.48 -0.58 -6.66
CA THR A 177 8.56 -0.57 -5.20
C THR A 177 8.41 0.85 -4.66
N ASP A 178 7.62 1.02 -3.61
CA ASP A 178 7.57 2.19 -2.72
C ASP A 178 8.95 2.82 -2.45
N THR A 179 9.90 2.02 -1.96
CA THR A 179 11.28 2.45 -1.67
C THR A 179 12.00 2.96 -2.91
N GLY A 180 11.73 2.37 -4.07
CA GLY A 180 12.24 2.78 -5.38
C GLY A 180 11.83 4.21 -5.79
N LEU A 181 10.64 4.66 -5.35
CA LEU A 181 10.17 6.03 -5.62
C LEU A 181 11.02 7.09 -4.89
N THR A 182 11.60 6.73 -3.74
CA THR A 182 12.49 7.59 -2.94
C THR A 182 13.96 7.38 -3.29
N LEU A 183 14.37 6.14 -3.60
CA LEU A 183 15.73 5.81 -4.00
C LEU A 183 16.11 6.44 -5.35
N ALA A 184 15.18 6.48 -6.32
CA ALA A 184 15.46 7.01 -7.66
C ALA A 184 15.96 8.48 -7.67
N PRO A 185 15.34 9.45 -6.96
CA PRO A 185 15.90 10.79 -6.78
C PRO A 185 17.34 10.80 -6.26
N MET A 186 17.66 9.96 -5.28
CA MET A 186 19.00 9.92 -4.67
C MET A 186 20.04 9.41 -5.67
N ILE A 187 19.72 8.34 -6.40
CA ILE A 187 20.56 7.83 -7.49
C ILE A 187 20.77 8.89 -8.57
N HIS A 188 19.68 9.54 -9.01
CA HIS A 188 19.72 10.54 -10.06
C HIS A 188 20.61 11.74 -9.69
N GLU A 189 20.39 12.33 -8.52
CA GLU A 189 21.07 13.56 -8.10
C GLU A 189 22.54 13.32 -7.71
N PHE A 190 22.86 12.16 -7.12
CA PHE A 190 24.22 11.87 -6.66
C PHE A 190 25.02 11.00 -7.63
N GLY A 191 24.41 10.51 -8.71
CA GLY A 191 25.09 9.71 -9.73
C GLY A 191 25.56 8.35 -9.23
N TRP A 192 24.86 7.74 -8.27
CA TRP A 192 25.22 6.43 -7.73
C TRP A 192 25.16 5.33 -8.79
N GLY A 193 26.08 4.38 -8.71
CA GLY A 193 26.15 3.21 -9.58
C GLY A 193 25.44 1.97 -9.02
N GLU A 194 25.20 0.97 -9.86
CA GLU A 194 24.57 -0.31 -9.46
C GLU A 194 25.39 -1.10 -8.42
N ALA A 195 26.69 -0.84 -8.33
CA ALA A 195 27.59 -1.48 -7.37
C ALA A 195 27.74 -0.68 -6.04
N ASP A 196 27.09 0.47 -5.90
CA ASP A 196 27.16 1.30 -4.69
C ASP A 196 26.21 0.77 -3.60
N TRP A 197 26.34 -0.50 -3.22
CA TRP A 197 25.32 -1.23 -2.44
C TRP A 197 24.95 -0.56 -1.11
N ASP A 198 25.92 -0.05 -0.36
CA ASP A 198 25.66 0.68 0.89
C ASP A 198 24.80 1.93 0.66
N ARG A 199 25.00 2.63 -0.46
CA ARG A 199 24.22 3.83 -0.80
C ARG A 199 22.84 3.48 -1.32
N LEU A 200 22.73 2.42 -2.13
CA LEU A 200 21.44 1.89 -2.57
C LEU A 200 20.61 1.43 -1.37
N ALA A 201 21.21 0.70 -0.43
CA ALA A 201 20.56 0.29 0.81
C ALA A 201 20.15 1.49 1.66
N ALA A 202 20.98 2.53 1.76
CA ALA A 202 20.62 3.74 2.47
C ALA A 202 19.40 4.45 1.84
N GLY A 203 19.32 4.52 0.51
CA GLY A 203 18.14 5.07 -0.16
C GLY A 203 16.90 4.18 -0.05
N THR A 204 17.06 2.85 -0.03
CA THR A 204 15.97 1.92 0.29
C THR A 204 15.44 2.15 1.70
N VAL A 205 16.31 2.26 2.71
CA VAL A 205 15.92 2.55 4.10
C VAL A 205 15.25 3.92 4.22
N ALA A 206 15.76 4.93 3.50
CA ALA A 206 15.12 6.25 3.44
C ALA A 206 13.69 6.16 2.88
N GLY A 207 13.50 5.37 1.81
CA GLY A 207 12.19 5.08 1.24
C GLY A 207 11.25 4.38 2.24
N HIS A 208 11.72 3.31 2.88
CA HIS A 208 10.96 2.53 3.86
C HIS A 208 10.50 3.39 5.05
N ILE A 209 11.30 4.40 5.42
CA ILE A 209 10.93 5.33 6.49
C ILE A 209 9.81 6.30 6.06
N ILE A 210 9.82 6.79 4.82
CA ILE A 210 8.87 7.85 4.41
C ILE A 210 7.68 7.36 3.60
N GLU A 211 7.62 6.08 3.25
CA GLU A 211 6.39 5.45 2.77
C GLU A 211 5.30 5.40 3.86
N CYS A 212 4.10 4.93 3.48
CA CYS A 212 2.95 4.81 4.39
C CYS A 212 2.48 6.13 5.05
N GLY A 213 2.78 7.27 4.43
CA GLY A 213 2.22 8.58 4.81
C GLY A 213 2.85 9.16 6.08
N ALA A 214 2.05 9.41 7.11
CA ALA A 214 2.51 10.10 8.33
C ALA A 214 3.10 9.19 9.42
N GLN A 215 3.36 7.90 9.15
CA GLN A 215 3.71 6.94 10.22
C GLN A 215 5.00 7.33 10.97
N CYS A 216 6.09 7.62 10.26
CA CYS A 216 7.34 8.03 10.91
C CYS A 216 7.31 9.47 11.47
N SER A 217 6.22 10.21 11.25
CA SER A 217 5.97 11.54 11.82
C SER A 217 4.81 11.56 12.82
N GLY A 218 4.43 10.40 13.37
CA GLY A 218 3.54 10.28 14.52
C GLY A 218 2.15 9.67 14.22
N GLY A 219 1.80 9.45 12.96
CA GLY A 219 0.66 8.60 12.62
C GLY A 219 0.92 7.16 13.08
N ASN A 220 -0.11 6.45 13.56
CA ASN A 220 0.00 5.05 14.00
C ASN A 220 1.13 4.75 15.03
N CYS A 221 1.65 5.76 15.71
CA CYS A 221 2.74 5.61 16.66
C CYS A 221 2.20 5.11 18.01
N LEU A 222 2.84 4.13 18.62
CA LEU A 222 2.46 3.61 19.94
C LEU A 222 3.05 4.43 21.08
N VAL A 223 4.31 4.85 20.97
CA VAL A 223 5.00 5.59 22.04
C VAL A 223 4.37 6.97 22.23
N ASP A 224 3.82 7.21 23.43
CA ASP A 224 3.17 8.47 23.83
C ASP A 224 2.13 8.98 22.81
N TRP A 225 1.33 8.08 22.23
CA TRP A 225 0.40 8.39 21.14
C TRP A 225 -0.58 9.53 21.48
N GLU A 226 -1.07 9.58 22.72
CA GLU A 226 -1.98 10.62 23.24
C GLU A 226 -1.36 12.02 23.24
N ARG A 227 -0.03 12.11 23.20
CA ARG A 227 0.74 13.37 23.31
C ARG A 227 1.29 13.84 21.96
N ILE A 228 0.97 13.17 20.87
CA ILE A 228 1.42 13.59 19.54
C ILE A 228 0.62 14.84 19.15
N PRO A 229 1.30 15.98 18.89
CA PRO A 229 0.60 17.24 18.71
C PRO A 229 -0.05 17.32 17.33
N GLY A 230 -1.27 17.87 17.22
CA GLY A 230 -1.87 18.29 15.95
C GLY A 230 -2.07 17.18 14.90
N LEU A 231 -2.45 15.96 15.31
CA LEU A 231 -2.64 14.82 14.40
C LEU A 231 -3.79 15.01 13.39
N GLU A 232 -4.64 16.02 13.55
CA GLU A 232 -5.61 16.46 12.55
C GLU A 232 -4.94 17.09 11.30
N ASP A 233 -3.67 17.49 11.42
CA ASP A 233 -2.86 18.09 10.37
C ASP A 233 -1.38 17.65 10.49
N PRO A 234 -1.09 16.35 10.32
CA PRO A 234 0.24 15.83 10.54
C PRO A 234 1.19 16.28 9.43
N GLY A 235 2.40 16.70 9.79
CA GLY A 235 3.45 16.95 8.82
C GLY A 235 3.97 15.64 8.25
N TYR A 236 3.75 15.41 6.96
CA TYR A 236 4.28 14.23 6.29
C TYR A 236 5.82 14.31 6.22
N PRO A 237 6.50 13.16 6.29
CA PRO A 237 7.94 13.12 6.43
C PRO A 237 8.66 13.55 5.16
N ILE A 238 9.87 14.05 5.36
CA ILE A 238 10.80 14.53 4.34
C ILE A 238 12.17 13.92 4.66
N ILE A 239 12.80 13.35 3.65
CA ILE A 239 14.20 12.96 3.66
C ILE A 239 15.05 14.13 3.17
N GLU A 240 16.02 14.55 3.97
CA GLU A 240 17.12 15.39 3.53
C GLU A 240 18.36 14.49 3.34
N ALA A 241 18.59 14.05 2.11
CA ALA A 241 19.62 13.08 1.75
C ALA A 241 20.97 13.75 1.39
N GLU A 242 22.06 13.09 1.75
CA GLU A 242 23.44 13.50 1.42
C GLU A 242 24.11 12.50 0.45
N PRO A 243 25.14 12.93 -0.32
CA PRO A 243 25.78 12.08 -1.33
C PRO A 243 26.45 10.81 -0.79
N ASP A 244 26.78 10.77 0.51
CA ASP A 244 27.42 9.63 1.17
C ASP A 244 26.42 8.54 1.60
N GLY A 245 25.13 8.76 1.40
CA GLY A 245 24.04 7.86 1.79
C GLY A 245 23.46 8.17 3.18
N SER A 246 24.06 9.05 3.98
CA SER A 246 23.45 9.48 5.22
C SER A 246 22.32 10.49 4.97
N PHE A 247 21.32 10.53 5.87
CA PHE A 247 20.16 11.41 5.68
C PHE A 247 19.47 11.81 6.97
N THR A 248 18.65 12.85 6.92
CA THR A 248 17.81 13.28 8.04
C THR A 248 16.34 13.12 7.70
N VAL A 249 15.59 12.46 8.58
CA VAL A 249 14.13 12.43 8.56
C VAL A 249 13.62 13.67 9.28
N THR A 250 12.76 14.45 8.63
CA THR A 250 12.17 15.67 9.18
C THR A 250 10.74 15.85 8.68
N LYS A 251 10.06 16.91 9.12
CA LYS A 251 8.80 17.40 8.52
C LYS A 251 8.82 18.92 8.39
N HIS A 252 7.87 19.50 7.67
CA HIS A 252 7.76 20.96 7.59
C HIS A 252 7.50 21.60 8.96
N PRO A 253 8.13 22.74 9.28
CA PRO A 253 7.80 23.52 10.48
C PRO A 253 6.33 23.96 10.50
N GLY A 254 5.74 24.05 11.68
CA GLY A 254 4.36 24.54 11.86
C GLY A 254 3.25 23.51 11.58
N THR A 255 3.60 22.31 11.14
CA THR A 255 2.68 21.17 11.01
C THR A 255 2.57 20.37 12.31
N GLY A 256 1.52 19.57 12.47
CA GLY A 256 1.38 18.59 13.53
C GLY A 256 2.29 17.37 13.35
N GLY A 257 2.07 16.34 14.16
CA GLY A 257 2.94 15.17 14.25
C GLY A 257 4.24 15.43 15.03
N ARG A 258 5.07 14.39 15.14
CA ARG A 258 6.36 14.38 15.81
C ARG A 258 7.31 13.45 15.06
N VAL A 259 8.51 13.93 14.71
CA VAL A 259 9.59 13.07 14.19
C VAL A 259 10.61 12.83 15.30
N SER A 260 10.65 11.61 15.82
CA SER A 260 11.59 11.19 16.87
C SER A 260 12.21 9.84 16.55
N VAL A 261 13.26 9.46 17.28
CA VAL A 261 13.85 8.12 17.15
C VAL A 261 12.79 7.04 17.31
N ALA A 262 11.82 7.21 18.23
CA ALA A 262 10.75 6.24 18.42
C ALA A 262 9.86 6.09 17.17
N THR A 263 9.37 7.20 16.59
CA THR A 263 8.49 7.15 15.41
C THR A 263 9.21 6.58 14.19
N VAL A 264 10.49 6.90 14.00
CA VAL A 264 11.31 6.33 12.92
C VAL A 264 11.60 4.84 13.17
N THR A 265 11.82 4.43 14.42
CA THR A 265 12.07 3.02 14.77
C THR A 265 10.82 2.16 14.54
N GLU A 266 9.64 2.63 14.95
CA GLU A 266 8.38 1.89 14.74
C GLU A 266 8.14 1.67 13.24
N GLN A 267 8.35 2.69 12.40
CA GLN A 267 8.25 2.54 10.94
C GLN A 267 9.31 1.60 10.36
N LEU A 268 10.55 1.62 10.86
CA LEU A 268 11.58 0.68 10.39
C LEU A 268 11.23 -0.79 10.67
N LEU A 269 10.45 -1.06 11.72
CA LEU A 269 10.00 -2.41 12.07
C LEU A 269 8.71 -2.82 11.36
N TYR A 270 8.04 -1.89 10.67
CA TYR A 270 6.85 -2.15 9.87
C TYR A 270 7.15 -3.12 8.71
N GLU A 271 6.25 -4.09 8.49
CA GLU A 271 6.32 -5.09 7.40
C GLU A 271 7.68 -5.80 7.25
N MET A 272 8.41 -5.93 8.35
CA MET A 272 9.76 -6.49 8.35
C MET A 272 9.74 -8.02 8.36
N GLY A 273 10.40 -8.61 7.36
CA GLY A 273 10.74 -10.03 7.31
C GLY A 273 12.05 -10.32 8.05
N ASP A 274 13.08 -10.71 7.30
CA ASP A 274 14.44 -10.85 7.84
C ASP A 274 15.15 -9.48 7.84
N PRO A 275 15.44 -8.87 9.00
CA PRO A 275 16.08 -7.56 9.06
C PRO A 275 17.54 -7.57 8.57
N GLN A 276 18.23 -8.72 8.50
CA GLN A 276 19.58 -8.80 7.91
C GLN A 276 19.54 -8.92 6.39
N ALA A 277 18.39 -9.24 5.82
CA ALA A 277 18.22 -9.49 4.40
C ALA A 277 16.90 -8.88 3.89
N TYR A 278 16.76 -7.55 4.00
CA TYR A 278 15.64 -6.84 3.39
C TYR A 278 15.85 -6.76 1.87
N ILE A 279 15.20 -7.65 1.13
CA ILE A 279 15.41 -7.82 -0.32
C ILE A 279 14.55 -6.83 -1.11
N THR A 280 15.20 -6.02 -1.95
CA THR A 280 14.54 -5.21 -2.98
C THR A 280 15.06 -5.56 -4.38
N PRO A 281 14.43 -5.06 -5.46
CA PRO A 281 14.96 -5.20 -6.81
C PRO A 281 16.35 -4.58 -6.98
N ASP A 282 16.69 -3.54 -6.22
CA ASP A 282 17.89 -2.73 -6.42
C ASP A 282 19.07 -3.17 -5.54
N CYS A 283 18.83 -3.68 -4.33
CA CYS A 283 19.86 -4.24 -3.44
C CYS A 283 19.25 -5.14 -2.35
N ILE A 284 20.08 -5.69 -1.48
CA ILE A 284 19.66 -6.23 -0.18
C ILE A 284 20.16 -5.27 0.89
N ALA A 285 19.26 -4.75 1.74
CA ALA A 285 19.62 -3.84 2.83
C ALA A 285 19.68 -4.60 4.17
N ASP A 286 20.71 -4.33 4.96
CA ASP A 286 20.85 -4.86 6.32
C ASP A 286 20.37 -3.79 7.33
N PHE A 287 19.13 -3.96 7.78
CA PHE A 287 18.49 -3.04 8.73
C PHE A 287 19.12 -3.10 10.13
N THR A 288 19.89 -4.15 10.46
CA THR A 288 20.57 -4.27 11.76
C THR A 288 21.76 -3.31 11.91
N THR A 289 22.21 -2.73 10.80
CA THR A 289 23.33 -1.77 10.76
C THR A 289 22.91 -0.31 10.92
N ILE A 290 21.60 -0.04 10.88
CA ILE A 290 21.05 1.31 10.94
C ILE A 290 21.36 1.96 12.28
N GLN A 291 21.90 3.18 12.23
CA GLN A 291 22.13 4.00 13.40
C GLN A 291 21.20 5.22 13.36
N LEU A 292 20.42 5.41 14.43
CA LEU A 292 19.51 6.54 14.60
C LEU A 292 20.04 7.49 15.67
N ARG A 293 20.01 8.80 15.38
CA ARG A 293 20.36 9.85 16.35
C ARG A 293 19.40 11.01 16.26
N GLN A 294 18.77 11.38 17.37
CA GLN A 294 17.99 12.60 17.45
C GLN A 294 18.89 13.83 17.21
N GLN A 295 18.52 14.71 16.27
CA GLN A 295 19.26 15.90 15.90
C GLN A 295 18.40 17.17 16.05
N GLY A 296 17.78 17.31 17.22
CA GLY A 296 16.87 18.41 17.55
C GLY A 296 15.39 18.04 17.38
N ARG A 297 14.52 19.04 17.49
CA ARG A 297 13.06 18.83 17.39
C ARG A 297 12.69 18.41 15.97
N ASP A 298 11.90 17.34 15.85
CA ASP A 298 11.39 16.81 14.59
C ASP A 298 12.48 16.42 13.58
N ARG A 299 13.64 16.00 14.05
CA ARG A 299 14.79 15.67 13.19
C ARG A 299 15.55 14.45 13.71
N VAL A 300 15.64 13.42 12.89
CA VAL A 300 16.38 12.19 13.20
C VAL A 300 17.41 11.93 12.10
N ARG A 301 18.69 11.89 12.47
CA ARG A 301 19.79 11.49 11.59
C ARG A 301 19.82 9.97 11.49
N VAL A 302 19.99 9.47 10.28
CA VAL A 302 20.13 8.05 9.94
C VAL A 302 21.43 7.85 9.16
N ASN A 303 22.24 6.87 9.56
CA ASN A 303 23.49 6.50 8.88
C ASN A 303 23.91 5.05 9.21
N GLY A 304 25.06 4.63 8.69
CA GLY A 304 25.67 3.32 8.99
C GLY A 304 25.09 2.13 8.21
N ILE A 305 24.13 2.39 7.32
CA ILE A 305 23.43 1.35 6.54
C ILE A 305 24.40 0.60 5.63
N ARG A 306 24.34 -0.73 5.69
CA ARG A 306 25.07 -1.64 4.80
C ARG A 306 24.14 -2.29 3.78
N GLY A 307 24.67 -2.53 2.59
CA GLY A 307 23.98 -3.21 1.51
C GLY A 307 24.79 -4.35 0.90
N ALA A 308 24.08 -5.25 0.23
CA ALA A 308 24.64 -6.32 -0.58
C ALA A 308 24.01 -6.31 -1.98
N PRO A 309 24.60 -7.02 -2.96
CA PRO A 309 24.04 -7.14 -4.31
C PRO A 309 22.59 -7.62 -4.29
N ALA A 310 21.77 -7.06 -5.18
CA ALA A 310 20.40 -7.53 -5.38
C ALA A 310 20.36 -8.99 -5.85
N THR A 311 19.28 -9.70 -5.55
CA THR A 311 19.07 -11.05 -6.08
C THR A 311 18.84 -11.04 -7.60
N GLU A 312 18.95 -12.20 -8.24
CA GLU A 312 18.67 -12.38 -9.68
C GLU A 312 17.17 -12.42 -10.01
N SER A 313 16.28 -12.29 -9.01
CA SER A 313 14.83 -12.41 -9.16
C SER A 313 14.08 -11.12 -8.81
N LEU A 314 12.88 -10.97 -9.37
CA LEU A 314 11.88 -9.99 -8.96
C LEU A 314 10.70 -10.70 -8.31
N LYS A 315 10.11 -10.06 -7.29
CA LYS A 315 8.81 -10.44 -6.75
C LYS A 315 7.75 -10.19 -7.83
N VAL A 316 6.84 -11.14 -8.00
CA VAL A 316 5.64 -10.99 -8.83
C VAL A 316 4.42 -11.05 -7.92
N SER A 317 3.63 -9.99 -7.96
CA SER A 317 2.31 -9.92 -7.35
C SER A 317 1.28 -10.49 -8.32
N VAL A 318 0.83 -11.71 -8.08
CA VAL A 318 -0.26 -12.32 -8.84
C VAL A 318 -1.54 -12.28 -8.00
N SER A 319 -2.64 -11.88 -8.62
CA SER A 319 -3.96 -11.85 -7.99
C SER A 319 -4.94 -12.68 -8.79
N TYR A 320 -5.77 -13.48 -8.12
CA TYR A 320 -6.73 -14.36 -8.77
C TYR A 320 -8.07 -14.39 -8.05
N PHE A 321 -9.14 -14.65 -8.80
CA PHE A 321 -10.47 -14.83 -8.24
C PHE A 321 -10.53 -16.13 -7.42
N TYR A 322 -10.82 -16.01 -6.14
CA TYR A 322 -10.93 -17.17 -5.24
C TYR A 322 -12.35 -17.69 -5.12
N GLY A 323 -13.31 -16.80 -4.87
CA GLY A 323 -14.69 -17.11 -4.50
C GLY A 323 -15.39 -15.86 -3.93
N TYR A 324 -16.29 -16.05 -2.96
CA TYR A 324 -17.11 -14.99 -2.38
C TYR A 324 -17.05 -14.98 -0.85
N LYS A 325 -17.21 -13.79 -0.28
CA LYS A 325 -17.44 -13.59 1.16
C LYS A 325 -18.61 -12.66 1.40
N ALA A 326 -19.17 -12.74 2.60
CA ALA A 326 -20.04 -11.72 3.15
C ALA A 326 -19.81 -11.63 4.65
N ILE A 327 -19.81 -10.41 5.20
CA ILE A 327 -19.60 -10.14 6.62
C ILE A 327 -20.78 -9.31 7.11
N GLY A 328 -21.41 -9.75 8.19
CA GLY A 328 -22.45 -8.99 8.86
C GLY A 328 -22.18 -8.83 10.35
N THR A 329 -22.80 -7.81 10.93
CA THR A 329 -22.66 -7.48 12.34
C THR A 329 -24.03 -7.29 12.99
N LEU A 330 -24.12 -7.59 14.28
CA LEU A 330 -25.18 -7.13 15.17
C LEU A 330 -24.56 -6.76 16.51
N VAL A 331 -25.08 -5.70 17.13
CA VAL A 331 -24.62 -5.27 18.46
C VAL A 331 -25.61 -5.76 19.51
N TYR A 332 -25.11 -6.42 20.55
CA TYR A 332 -25.90 -6.82 21.70
C TYR A 332 -25.54 -5.94 22.89
N VAL A 333 -26.54 -5.31 23.48
CA VAL A 333 -26.34 -4.43 24.64
C VAL A 333 -26.62 -5.17 25.95
N TRP A 334 -26.09 -4.60 27.02
CA TRP A 334 -26.32 -4.97 28.41
C TRP A 334 -27.81 -5.23 28.71
N PRO A 335 -28.16 -6.17 29.62
CA PRO A 335 -27.26 -7.09 30.33
C PRO A 335 -26.75 -8.22 29.44
N ASP A 336 -25.72 -8.95 29.88
CA ASP A 336 -25.26 -10.20 29.24
C ASP A 336 -24.85 -10.08 27.77
N ALA A 337 -24.34 -8.92 27.35
CA ALA A 337 -24.01 -8.61 25.95
C ALA A 337 -23.22 -9.74 25.26
N PHE A 338 -22.15 -10.23 25.92
CA PHE A 338 -21.32 -11.30 25.36
C PHE A 338 -22.06 -12.66 25.29
N ALA A 339 -22.88 -13.00 26.28
CA ALA A 339 -23.64 -14.24 26.26
C ALA A 339 -24.72 -14.24 25.17
N LYS A 340 -25.36 -13.09 24.94
CA LYS A 340 -26.30 -12.86 23.84
C LYS A 340 -25.59 -12.98 22.49
N ALA A 341 -24.45 -12.33 22.29
CA ALA A 341 -23.63 -12.47 21.08
C ALA A 341 -23.28 -13.94 20.77
N LYS A 342 -22.78 -14.69 21.77
CA LYS A 342 -22.51 -16.14 21.63
C LYS A 342 -23.77 -16.96 21.34
N ARG A 343 -24.94 -16.53 21.83
CA ARG A 343 -26.21 -17.20 21.53
C ARG A 343 -26.68 -16.91 20.11
N ALA A 344 -26.48 -15.69 19.61
CA ALA A 344 -26.78 -15.30 18.24
C ALA A 344 -25.98 -16.15 17.24
N ASP A 345 -24.66 -16.29 17.47
CA ASP A 345 -23.79 -17.15 16.66
C ASP A 345 -24.29 -18.60 16.59
N ARG A 346 -24.63 -19.17 17.76
CA ARG A 346 -25.18 -20.54 17.84
C ARG A 346 -26.50 -20.68 17.07
N ILE A 347 -27.39 -19.68 17.15
CA ILE A 347 -28.67 -19.70 16.42
C ILE A 347 -28.40 -19.62 14.91
N LEU A 348 -27.53 -18.72 14.46
CA LEU A 348 -27.17 -18.58 13.05
C LEU A 348 -26.61 -19.89 12.51
N ARG A 349 -25.60 -20.47 13.16
CA ARG A 349 -25.00 -21.75 12.74
C ARG A 349 -26.03 -22.87 12.68
N GLY A 350 -26.95 -22.92 13.64
CA GLY A 350 -28.08 -23.85 13.63
C GLY A 350 -29.00 -23.67 12.42
N ARG A 351 -29.31 -22.42 12.02
CA ARG A 351 -30.11 -22.11 10.83
C ARG A 351 -29.39 -22.49 9.54
N LEU A 352 -28.12 -22.12 9.40
CA LEU A 352 -27.31 -22.47 8.23
C LEU A 352 -27.26 -23.98 8.03
N LYS A 353 -27.08 -24.75 9.12
CA LYS A 353 -27.12 -26.23 9.07
C LYS A 353 -28.48 -26.77 8.63
N ARG A 354 -29.60 -26.23 9.15
CA ARG A 354 -30.96 -26.66 8.74
C ARG A 354 -31.26 -26.35 7.28
N LEU A 355 -30.65 -25.29 6.74
CA LEU A 355 -30.74 -24.93 5.32
C LEU A 355 -29.81 -25.77 4.43
N GLY A 356 -29.00 -26.67 5.01
CA GLY A 356 -28.04 -27.47 4.26
C GLY A 356 -26.86 -26.66 3.69
N LEU A 357 -26.60 -25.46 4.21
CA LEU A 357 -25.54 -24.59 3.70
C LEU A 357 -24.19 -24.98 4.29
N THR A 358 -23.20 -25.14 3.41
CA THR A 358 -21.81 -25.42 3.77
C THR A 358 -20.90 -24.29 3.29
N PHE A 359 -19.94 -23.90 4.13
CA PHE A 359 -18.97 -22.86 3.83
C PHE A 359 -17.56 -23.43 4.09
N GLU A 360 -16.58 -22.96 3.33
CA GLU A 360 -15.17 -23.30 3.59
C GLU A 360 -14.71 -22.73 4.93
N GLU A 361 -15.30 -21.59 5.33
CA GLU A 361 -14.99 -20.92 6.56
C GLU A 361 -16.20 -20.13 7.07
N ILE A 362 -16.41 -20.17 8.38
CA ILE A 362 -17.34 -19.30 9.12
C ILE A 362 -16.56 -18.70 10.28
N LEU A 363 -16.13 -17.46 10.12
CA LEU A 363 -15.38 -16.72 11.13
C LEU A 363 -16.34 -15.90 11.99
N THR A 364 -16.20 -16.02 13.31
CA THR A 364 -16.96 -15.24 14.27
C THR A 364 -15.99 -14.48 15.16
N GLU A 365 -16.25 -13.19 15.34
CA GLU A 365 -15.48 -12.30 16.19
C GLU A 365 -16.43 -11.56 17.14
N TYR A 366 -15.94 -11.29 18.36
CA TYR A 366 -16.65 -10.52 19.36
C TYR A 366 -15.88 -9.22 19.61
N VAL A 367 -16.23 -8.18 18.85
CA VAL A 367 -15.58 -6.87 18.93
C VAL A 367 -15.95 -6.22 20.27
N GLY A 368 -14.94 -5.72 20.97
CA GLY A 368 -15.03 -5.30 22.37
C GLY A 368 -14.70 -6.40 23.40
N VAL A 369 -14.44 -7.64 22.94
CA VAL A 369 -14.03 -8.76 23.81
C VAL A 369 -12.65 -9.28 23.42
N ASP A 370 -12.56 -9.95 22.27
CA ASP A 370 -11.38 -10.72 21.88
C ASP A 370 -11.10 -10.70 20.37
N ALA A 371 -11.79 -9.86 19.59
CA ALA A 371 -11.67 -9.86 18.12
C ALA A 371 -10.23 -9.68 17.59
N THR A 372 -9.38 -8.90 18.27
CA THR A 372 -8.00 -8.64 17.81
C THR A 372 -6.99 -9.65 18.33
N HIS A 373 -7.05 -9.96 19.62
CA HIS A 373 -6.04 -10.79 20.31
C HIS A 373 -6.47 -12.26 20.49
N GLY A 374 -7.74 -12.58 20.20
CA GLY A 374 -8.32 -13.90 20.42
C GLY A 374 -8.07 -14.39 21.84
N ARG A 375 -7.51 -15.60 21.95
CA ARG A 375 -7.12 -16.22 23.23
C ARG A 375 -6.16 -15.40 24.08
N LEU A 376 -5.44 -14.43 23.50
CA LEU A 376 -4.50 -13.57 24.22
C LEU A 376 -5.19 -12.39 24.91
N ALA A 377 -6.47 -12.12 24.64
CA ALA A 377 -7.23 -11.04 25.27
C ALA A 377 -7.49 -11.27 26.77
N GLY A 378 -7.28 -12.48 27.28
CA GLY A 378 -7.59 -12.85 28.67
C GLY A 378 -9.10 -13.01 28.91
N PRO A 379 -9.54 -13.11 30.18
CA PRO A 379 -10.95 -13.27 30.52
C PRO A 379 -11.73 -11.97 30.26
N SER A 380 -12.92 -12.09 29.66
CA SER A 380 -13.82 -10.95 29.43
C SER A 380 -14.41 -10.42 30.74
N HIS A 381 -14.63 -9.11 30.84
CA HIS A 381 -15.43 -8.53 31.92
C HIS A 381 -16.87 -9.09 31.88
N PRO A 382 -17.49 -9.45 33.02
CA PRO A 382 -18.85 -10.00 33.01
C PRO A 382 -19.91 -8.94 32.64
N ASP A 383 -19.59 -7.66 32.86
CA ASP A 383 -20.52 -6.54 32.74
C ASP A 383 -20.15 -5.60 31.58
N LEU A 384 -20.08 -6.15 30.36
CA LEU A 384 -19.80 -5.36 29.17
C LEU A 384 -21.05 -4.58 28.74
N ALA A 385 -20.90 -3.28 28.50
CA ALA A 385 -21.98 -2.41 28.06
C ALA A 385 -22.59 -2.87 26.73
N GLU A 386 -21.74 -3.30 25.80
CA GLU A 386 -22.13 -3.84 24.51
C GLU A 386 -21.04 -4.76 23.95
N VAL A 387 -21.44 -5.66 23.05
CA VAL A 387 -20.54 -6.50 22.25
C VAL A 387 -21.07 -6.52 20.83
N GLU A 388 -20.24 -6.15 19.87
CA GLU A 388 -20.55 -6.38 18.46
C GLU A 388 -20.16 -7.81 18.10
N TRP A 389 -21.17 -8.60 17.73
CA TRP A 389 -20.99 -9.88 17.09
C TRP A 389 -20.79 -9.66 15.59
N ARG A 390 -19.58 -9.96 15.10
CA ARG A 390 -19.22 -9.93 13.69
C ARG A 390 -19.07 -11.37 13.18
N VAL A 391 -19.76 -11.69 12.09
CA VAL A 391 -19.70 -13.02 11.48
C VAL A 391 -19.52 -12.91 9.98
N GLY A 392 -18.56 -13.67 9.46
CA GLY A 392 -18.26 -13.76 8.04
C GLY A 392 -18.29 -15.20 7.55
N VAL A 393 -18.66 -15.38 6.29
CA VAL A 393 -18.52 -16.66 5.58
C VAL A 393 -17.66 -16.51 4.34
N ARG A 394 -16.99 -17.60 3.96
CA ARG A 394 -16.25 -17.73 2.70
C ARG A 394 -16.68 -19.01 1.97
N SER A 395 -16.98 -18.90 0.68
CA SER A 395 -17.32 -20.03 -0.19
C SER A 395 -17.12 -19.67 -1.66
N ARG A 396 -16.86 -20.67 -2.50
CA ARG A 396 -16.93 -20.54 -3.97
C ARG A 396 -18.37 -20.51 -4.51
N ASP A 397 -19.34 -20.96 -3.73
CA ASP A 397 -20.76 -20.93 -4.09
C ASP A 397 -21.38 -19.56 -3.76
N LEU A 398 -21.62 -18.76 -4.79
CA LEU A 398 -22.29 -17.46 -4.69
C LEU A 398 -23.67 -17.58 -4.03
N GLY A 399 -24.46 -18.58 -4.40
CA GLY A 399 -25.82 -18.76 -3.90
C GLY A 399 -25.84 -19.06 -2.39
N ALA A 400 -24.88 -19.84 -1.90
CA ALA A 400 -24.73 -20.10 -0.47
C ALA A 400 -24.41 -18.81 0.31
N VAL A 401 -23.50 -17.97 -0.19
CA VAL A 401 -23.14 -16.70 0.46
C VAL A 401 -24.30 -15.71 0.41
N GLU A 402 -24.99 -15.58 -0.72
CA GLU A 402 -26.20 -14.77 -0.84
C GLU A 402 -27.29 -15.22 0.14
N ARG A 403 -27.49 -16.54 0.30
CA ARG A 403 -28.48 -17.06 1.25
C ARG A 403 -28.10 -16.74 2.69
N PHE A 404 -26.81 -16.84 3.04
CA PHE A 404 -26.29 -16.47 4.36
C PHE A 404 -26.60 -15.02 4.72
N THR A 405 -26.46 -14.07 3.79
CA THR A 405 -26.72 -12.63 4.06
C THR A 405 -28.14 -12.36 4.57
N ARG A 406 -29.08 -13.25 4.25
CA ARG A 406 -30.49 -13.15 4.64
C ARG A 406 -30.78 -13.74 6.02
N GLU A 407 -29.82 -14.39 6.67
CA GLU A 407 -29.99 -15.07 7.96
C GLU A 407 -29.57 -14.25 9.18
N ILE A 408 -28.88 -13.11 8.98
CA ILE A 408 -28.39 -12.25 10.06
C ILE A 408 -29.50 -11.33 10.59
N ALA A 409 -30.05 -10.45 9.74
CA ALA A 409 -31.08 -9.49 10.14
C ALA A 409 -32.30 -10.11 10.83
N PRO A 410 -32.81 -11.31 10.46
CA PRO A 410 -33.91 -11.95 11.18
C PRO A 410 -33.64 -12.26 12.65
N LEU A 411 -32.38 -12.26 13.11
CA LEU A 411 -32.04 -12.40 14.53
C LEU A 411 -32.45 -11.18 15.36
N VAL A 412 -32.78 -10.04 14.73
CA VAL A 412 -33.33 -8.87 15.44
C VAL A 412 -34.65 -9.22 16.12
N LEU A 413 -35.50 -10.01 15.45
CA LEU A 413 -36.81 -10.41 15.95
C LEU A 413 -36.83 -11.83 16.52
N ASN A 414 -35.95 -12.69 16.02
CA ASN A 414 -35.95 -14.13 16.30
C ASN A 414 -34.67 -14.61 16.99
N GLY A 415 -33.92 -13.71 17.64
CA GLY A 415 -32.66 -13.97 18.31
C GLY A 415 -32.68 -13.53 19.78
N PRO A 416 -31.51 -13.43 20.43
CA PRO A 416 -31.38 -12.88 21.77
C PRO A 416 -31.90 -11.43 21.86
N PRO A 417 -32.41 -10.99 23.02
CA PRO A 417 -33.00 -9.66 23.17
C PRO A 417 -31.95 -8.55 23.21
N SER A 418 -32.44 -7.30 23.11
CA SER A 418 -31.63 -6.07 23.20
C SER A 418 -30.55 -5.97 22.12
N VAL A 419 -30.97 -6.17 20.88
CA VAL A 419 -30.11 -6.09 19.69
C VAL A 419 -30.28 -4.76 18.97
N THR A 420 -29.17 -4.16 18.57
CA THR A 420 -29.08 -2.92 17.80
C THR A 420 -28.03 -3.07 16.69
N GLY A 421 -27.68 -1.97 16.01
CA GLY A 421 -26.65 -1.98 14.97
C GLY A 421 -27.07 -2.65 13.65
N PHE A 422 -28.35 -2.97 13.47
CA PHE A 422 -28.88 -3.63 12.26
C PHE A 422 -29.13 -2.67 11.08
N ALA A 423 -28.81 -1.38 11.23
CA ALA A 423 -29.10 -0.34 10.24
C ALA A 423 -28.38 -0.53 8.90
N GLY A 424 -27.30 -1.32 8.87
CA GLY A 424 -26.57 -1.64 7.63
C GLY A 424 -27.33 -2.54 6.64
N GLY A 425 -28.49 -3.09 7.03
CA GLY A 425 -29.30 -3.96 6.18
C GLY A 425 -28.65 -5.32 5.94
N ARG A 426 -28.81 -5.87 4.73
CA ARG A 426 -28.19 -7.14 4.35
C ARG A 426 -26.70 -6.92 4.05
N PRO A 427 -25.80 -7.76 4.57
CA PRO A 427 -24.41 -7.79 4.13
C PRO A 427 -24.31 -7.83 2.60
N LYS A 428 -23.37 -7.08 2.05
CA LYS A 428 -23.03 -7.19 0.63
C LYS A 428 -22.19 -8.45 0.41
N VAL A 429 -22.47 -9.15 -0.68
CA VAL A 429 -21.59 -10.22 -1.15
C VAL A 429 -20.45 -9.58 -1.92
N GLU A 430 -19.22 -9.98 -1.58
CA GLU A 430 -17.99 -9.48 -2.17
C GLU A 430 -17.22 -10.63 -2.82
N GLU A 431 -16.63 -10.36 -3.99
CA GLU A 431 -15.65 -11.25 -4.57
C GLU A 431 -14.38 -11.25 -3.72
N ILE A 432 -13.79 -12.42 -3.53
CA ILE A 432 -12.49 -12.57 -2.91
C ILE A 432 -11.45 -12.61 -4.03
N VAL A 433 -10.58 -11.62 -4.03
CA VAL A 433 -9.33 -11.66 -4.77
C VAL A 433 -8.27 -12.20 -3.83
N ALA A 434 -7.72 -13.37 -4.15
CA ALA A 434 -6.63 -13.96 -3.40
C ALA A 434 -5.28 -13.57 -4.01
N TYR A 435 -4.29 -13.47 -3.14
CA TYR A 435 -2.93 -13.10 -3.47
C TYR A 435 -2.05 -14.34 -3.69
N TRP A 436 -1.12 -14.24 -4.63
CA TRP A 436 -0.14 -15.26 -4.96
C TRP A 436 1.22 -14.59 -5.18
N PRO A 437 2.06 -14.53 -4.14
CA PRO A 437 3.43 -14.05 -4.27
C PRO A 437 4.29 -15.11 -4.97
N ALA A 438 5.04 -14.71 -5.98
CA ALA A 438 5.99 -15.57 -6.70
C ALA A 438 7.28 -14.82 -7.02
N LEU A 439 8.27 -15.53 -7.55
CA LEU A 439 9.51 -14.97 -8.07
C LEU A 439 9.65 -15.27 -9.56
N ILE A 440 10.24 -14.33 -10.30
CA ILE A 440 10.63 -14.49 -11.71
C ILE A 440 12.07 -14.00 -11.89
N PRO A 441 12.91 -14.63 -12.74
CA PRO A 441 14.22 -14.09 -13.06
C PRO A 441 14.13 -12.67 -13.65
N LYS A 442 15.01 -11.77 -13.22
CA LYS A 442 15.10 -10.39 -13.71
C LYS A 442 15.20 -10.32 -15.24
N ALA A 443 15.94 -11.26 -15.85
CA ALA A 443 16.12 -11.33 -17.30
C ALA A 443 14.81 -11.53 -18.10
N GLU A 444 13.74 -12.00 -17.46
CA GLU A 444 12.43 -12.19 -18.12
C GLU A 444 11.55 -10.94 -18.10
N VAL A 445 11.93 -9.92 -17.31
CA VAL A 445 11.19 -8.67 -17.14
C VAL A 445 12.00 -7.53 -17.75
N ARG A 446 11.41 -6.82 -18.71
CA ARG A 446 12.06 -5.70 -19.39
C ARG A 446 11.25 -4.42 -19.15
N PRO A 447 11.72 -3.52 -18.27
CA PRO A 447 11.12 -2.21 -18.12
C PRO A 447 11.14 -1.44 -19.44
N VAL A 448 10.10 -0.66 -19.69
CA VAL A 448 10.00 0.28 -20.81
C VAL A 448 9.84 1.67 -20.24
N VAL A 449 10.64 2.61 -20.75
CA VAL A 449 10.62 4.01 -20.34
C VAL A 449 10.34 4.87 -21.57
N GLU A 450 9.29 5.66 -21.50
CA GLU A 450 8.89 6.61 -22.53
C GLU A 450 8.74 8.00 -21.91
N VAL A 451 9.04 9.07 -22.65
CA VAL A 451 8.85 10.45 -22.17
C VAL A 451 7.92 11.19 -23.09
N LEU A 452 6.82 11.68 -22.53
CA LEU A 452 5.82 12.48 -23.20
C LEU A 452 6.06 13.97 -22.89
N GLU A 453 5.95 14.82 -23.91
CA GLU A 453 5.92 16.26 -23.73
C GLU A 453 4.46 16.74 -23.65
N ALA A 454 4.15 17.51 -22.60
CA ALA A 454 2.83 18.11 -22.43
C ALA A 454 2.54 19.19 -23.46
#